data_AF-A0A7L2NFC3-F1
#
_entry.id   AF-A0A7L2NFC3-F1
#
_cell.length_a   1.000
_cell.length_b   1.000
_cell.length_c   1.000
_cell.angle_alpha   90.00
_cell.angle_beta   90.00
_cell.angle_gamma   90.00
#
_symmetry.space_group_name_H-M   'P 1'
#
loop_
_entity.id
_entity.type
_entity.pdbx_description
1 polymer ?
#
loop_
_entity_poly.entity_id
_entity_poly.type
_entity_poly.pdbx_seq_one_letter_code
_entity_poly.pdbx_strand_id
1 'polypeptide(L)'
;GETGLLVIKITTNTPFHGYAGDSQKTEKKILRDVLVKGDAFFNSGDLLMMDAEKFLYFQDRVGDTFRWKGENVATTEVEATLGLVSFIQEVNVYGVAVPG
;
A
#
# COMPACT_ATOMS: atom_id res chain seq x y z
N GLY A 1 17.56 3.10 0.65
CA GLY A 1 17.56 1.67 0.28
C GLY A 1 16.59 1.46 -0.84
N GLU A 2 16.18 0.21 -1.07
CA GLU A 2 15.18 -0.13 -2.10
C GLU A 2 13.77 -0.12 -1.51
N THR A 3 12.79 0.23 -2.35
CA THR A 3 11.37 0.18 -1.98
C THR A 3 10.87 -1.26 -1.99
N GLY A 4 10.16 -1.65 -0.94
CA GLY A 4 9.58 -2.98 -0.81
C GLY A 4 8.21 -2.95 -0.13
N LEU A 5 7.46 -4.04 -0.32
CA LEU A 5 6.16 -4.22 0.32
C LEU A 5 6.33 -4.52 1.81
N LEU A 6 5.67 -3.75 2.67
CA LEU A 6 5.60 -4.06 4.09
C LEU A 6 4.70 -5.28 4.31
N VAL A 7 5.29 -6.34 4.85
CA VAL A 7 4.59 -7.56 5.23
C VAL A 7 4.86 -7.88 6.70
N ILE A 8 3.83 -8.34 7.42
CA ILE A 8 3.90 -8.60 8.86
C ILE A 8 3.74 -10.10 9.10
N LYS A 9 4.71 -10.73 9.75
CA LYS A 9 4.64 -12.18 10.01
C LYS A 9 3.47 -12.50 10.92
N ILE A 10 2.62 -13.43 10.47
CA ILE A 10 1.50 -13.94 11.26
C ILE A 10 2.06 -15.00 12.20
N THR A 11 1.89 -14.77 13.50
CA THR A 11 2.35 -15.69 14.55
C THR A 11 1.26 -15.85 15.61
N THR A 12 1.47 -16.74 16.57
CA THR A 12 0.58 -16.84 17.74
C THR A 12 0.55 -15.56 18.57
N ASN A 13 1.64 -14.79 18.59
CA ASN A 13 1.74 -13.54 19.35
C ASN A 13 1.24 -12.33 18.56
N THR A 14 1.23 -12.42 17.22
CA THR A 14 0.68 -11.43 16.28
C THR A 14 -0.27 -12.13 15.31
N PRO A 15 -1.45 -12.56 15.79
CA PRO A 15 -2.40 -13.27 14.95
C PRO A 15 -3.11 -12.32 13.99
N PHE A 16 -3.43 -12.82 12.79
CA PHE A 16 -4.38 -12.20 11.90
C PHE A 16 -5.60 -13.11 11.79
N HIS A 17 -6.71 -12.70 12.41
CA HIS A 17 -7.94 -13.50 12.46
C HIS A 17 -8.78 -13.41 11.16
N GLY A 18 -8.37 -12.55 10.23
CA GLY A 18 -9.10 -12.31 9.00
C GLY A 18 -10.21 -11.27 9.13
N TYR A 19 -10.99 -11.16 8.06
CA TYR A 19 -12.15 -10.29 7.97
C TYR A 19 -13.42 -11.08 8.27
N ALA A 20 -14.25 -10.53 9.17
CA ALA A 20 -15.52 -11.14 9.53
C ALA A 20 -16.43 -11.30 8.30
N GLY A 21 -16.93 -12.52 8.09
CA GLY A 21 -17.87 -12.83 7.01
C GLY A 21 -17.28 -12.92 5.59
N ASP A 22 -15.96 -12.73 5.42
CA ASP A 22 -15.32 -12.75 4.09
C ASP A 22 -13.96 -13.48 4.13
N SER A 23 -14.03 -14.82 4.05
CA SER A 23 -12.84 -15.67 4.01
C SER A 23 -12.03 -15.46 2.74
N GLN A 24 -12.65 -15.06 1.62
CA GLN A 24 -11.92 -14.79 0.38
C GLN A 24 -11.06 -13.53 0.49
N LYS A 25 -11.58 -12.44 1.05
CA LYS A 25 -10.78 -11.24 1.34
C LYS A 25 -9.68 -11.53 2.37
N THR A 26 -9.96 -12.41 3.33
CA THR A 26 -8.98 -12.85 4.31
C THR A 26 -7.79 -13.53 3.63
N GLU A 27 -8.04 -14.55 2.82
CA GLU A 27 -6.98 -15.29 2.12
C GLU A 27 -6.20 -14.38 1.15
N LYS A 28 -6.86 -13.43 0.48
CA LYS A 28 -6.17 -12.44 -0.38
C LYS A 28 -5.15 -11.57 0.36
N LYS A 29 -5.31 -11.37 1.67
CA LYS A 29 -4.37 -10.60 2.50
C LYS A 29 -3.24 -11.45 3.08
N ILE A 30 -3.27 -12.77 2.92
CA ILE A 30 -2.26 -13.68 3.46
C ILE A 30 -1.32 -14.12 2.33
N LEU A 31 -0.05 -13.76 2.47
CA LEU A 31 1.03 -14.32 1.66
C LEU A 31 1.56 -15.56 2.36
N ARG A 32 1.74 -16.67 1.63
CA ARG A 32 2.20 -17.95 2.17
C ARG A 32 3.52 -18.36 1.52
N ASP A 33 4.31 -19.13 2.27
CA ASP A 33 5.58 -19.68 1.79
C ASP A 33 6.54 -18.59 1.24
N VAL A 34 6.59 -17.43 1.91
CA VAL A 34 7.29 -16.21 1.46
C VAL A 34 8.79 -16.33 1.65
N LEU A 35 9.26 -16.70 2.85
CA LEU A 35 10.69 -16.90 3.12
C LEU A 35 11.01 -18.38 3.25
N VAL A 36 10.13 -19.15 3.89
CA VAL A 36 10.23 -20.59 4.07
C VAL A 36 8.86 -21.24 3.95
N LYS A 37 8.83 -22.52 3.54
CA LYS A 37 7.59 -23.28 3.46
C LYS A 37 6.90 -23.35 4.82
N GLY A 38 5.61 -23.02 4.86
CA GLY A 38 4.74 -22.99 6.03
C GLY A 38 4.64 -21.64 6.72
N ASP A 39 5.43 -20.64 6.33
CA ASP A 39 5.27 -19.29 6.88
C ASP A 39 4.06 -18.56 6.26
N ALA A 40 3.57 -17.57 6.99
CA ALA A 40 2.47 -16.73 6.56
C ALA A 40 2.71 -15.28 6.99
N PHE A 41 2.40 -14.36 6.10
CA PHE A 41 2.55 -12.93 6.31
C PHE A 41 1.28 -12.19 5.90
N PHE A 42 0.89 -11.21 6.70
CA PHE A 42 -0.15 -10.25 6.36
C PHE A 42 0.42 -9.20 5.40
N ASN A 43 -0.25 -9.01 4.27
CA ASN A 43 0.06 -7.99 3.28
C ASN A 43 -0.63 -6.67 3.65
N SER A 44 0.15 -5.67 4.08
CA SER A 44 -0.36 -4.34 4.42
C SER A 44 -0.91 -3.61 3.18
N GLY A 45 -0.28 -3.81 2.03
CA GLY A 45 -0.49 -3.01 0.83
C GLY A 45 0.38 -1.76 0.76
N ASP A 46 1.22 -1.49 1.76
CA ASP A 46 2.05 -0.28 1.81
C ASP A 46 3.47 -0.56 1.32
N LEU A 47 3.97 0.29 0.42
CA LEU A 47 5.33 0.28 -0.08
C LEU A 47 6.18 1.21 0.80
N LEU A 48 7.22 0.67 1.41
CA LEU A 48 8.16 1.42 2.24
C LEU A 48 9.58 1.32 1.68
N MET A 49 10.38 2.34 1.96
CA MET A 49 11.83 2.33 1.72
C MET A 49 12.55 2.46 3.05
N MET A 50 13.59 1.65 3.25
CA MET A 50 14.48 1.75 4.42
C MET A 50 15.79 2.42 4.03
N ASP A 51 16.22 3.45 4.76
CA ASP A 51 17.52 4.08 4.55
C ASP A 51 18.67 3.31 5.24
N ALA A 52 19.90 3.82 5.11
CA ALA A 52 21.08 3.22 5.71
C ALA A 52 21.08 3.29 7.25
N GLU A 53 20.36 4.26 7.82
CA GLU A 53 20.20 4.49 9.26
C GLU A 53 19.02 3.73 9.86
N LYS A 54 18.34 2.89 9.06
CA LYS A 54 17.18 2.04 9.43
C LYS A 54 15.88 2.82 9.66
N PHE A 55 15.78 4.07 9.20
CA PHE A 55 14.50 4.76 9.16
C PHE A 55 13.63 4.21 8.01
N LEU A 56 12.33 4.14 8.26
CA LEU A 56 11.32 3.69 7.30
C LEU A 56 10.56 4.90 6.76
N TYR A 57 10.43 4.95 5.44
CA TYR A 57 9.73 6.02 4.72
C TYR A 57 8.60 5.43 3.90
N PHE A 58 7.39 5.96 4.06
CA PHE A 58 6.26 5.63 3.20
C PHE A 58 6.52 6.11 1.78
N GLN A 59 6.31 5.23 0.81
CA GLN A 59 6.48 5.54 -0.61
C GLN A 59 5.13 5.62 -1.31
N ASP A 60 4.32 4.57 -1.18
CA ASP A 60 3.01 4.48 -1.85
C ASP A 60 2.15 3.37 -1.23
N ARG A 61 0.90 3.28 -1.65
CA ARG A 61 0.00 2.15 -1.37
C ARG A 61 -0.40 1.45 -2.66
N VAL A 62 -0.23 0.13 -2.67
CA VAL A 62 -0.61 -0.74 -3.78
C VAL A 62 -2.11 -0.61 -4.04
N GLY A 63 -2.44 -0.08 -5.22
CA GLY A 63 -3.81 0.18 -5.66
C GLY A 63 -4.19 1.65 -5.73
N ASP A 64 -3.40 2.55 -5.13
CA ASP A 64 -3.65 4.00 -5.14
C ASP A 64 -2.99 4.70 -6.35
N THR A 65 -2.02 4.07 -7.00
CA THR A 65 -1.45 4.52 -8.28
C THR A 65 -2.27 4.00 -9.47
N PHE A 66 -2.66 4.91 -10.36
CA PHE A 66 -3.48 4.60 -11.53
C PHE A 66 -2.69 4.80 -12.82
N ARG A 67 -3.01 4.01 -13.86
CA ARG A 67 -2.41 4.19 -15.19
C ARG A 67 -3.33 5.04 -16.07
N TRP A 68 -2.86 6.21 -16.50
CA TRP A 68 -3.60 7.12 -17.36
C TRP A 68 -2.80 7.46 -18.61
N LYS A 69 -3.41 7.26 -19.79
CA LYS A 69 -2.77 7.47 -21.09
C LYS A 69 -1.37 6.83 -21.23
N GLY A 70 -1.15 5.69 -20.56
CA GLY A 70 0.11 4.95 -20.58
C GLY A 70 1.06 5.25 -19.42
N GLU A 71 0.84 6.36 -18.71
CA GLU A 71 1.69 6.84 -17.61
C GLU A 71 1.16 6.41 -16.24
N ASN A 72 2.07 6.25 -15.27
CA ASN A 72 1.69 6.03 -13.87
C ASN A 72 1.40 7.38 -13.22
N VAL A 73 0.27 7.49 -12.54
CA VAL A 73 -0.16 8.69 -11.81
C VAL A 73 -0.29 8.34 -10.33
N ALA A 74 0.60 8.90 -9.52
CA ALA A 74 0.52 8.82 -8.06
C ALA A 74 -0.44 9.90 -7.55
N THR A 75 -1.52 9.48 -6.88
CA THR A 75 -2.51 10.42 -6.31
C THR A 75 -1.88 11.35 -5.27
N THR A 76 -0.89 10.85 -4.52
CA THR A 76 -0.12 11.60 -3.51
C THR A 76 0.70 12.75 -4.11
N GLU A 77 1.31 12.57 -5.29
CA GLU A 77 2.07 13.64 -5.96
C GLU A 77 1.13 14.76 -6.44
N VAL A 78 -0.03 14.37 -6.98
CA VAL A 78 -1.08 15.33 -7.39
C VAL A 78 -1.61 16.09 -6.18
N GLU A 79 -1.87 15.39 -5.08
CA GLU A 79 -2.32 15.98 -3.81
C GLU A 79 -1.30 16.98 -3.28
N ALA A 80 -0.03 16.58 -3.19
CA ALA A 80 1.06 17.43 -2.71
C ALA A 80 1.22 18.69 -3.57
N THR A 81 1.12 18.56 -4.89
CA THR A 81 1.23 19.69 -5.83
C THR A 81 0.07 20.68 -5.63
N LEU A 82 -1.16 20.19 -5.51
CA LEU A 82 -2.33 21.03 -5.26
C LEU A 82 -2.29 21.68 -3.87
N GLY A 83 -1.74 20.98 -2.88
CA GLY A 83 -1.56 21.49 -1.51
C GLY A 83 -0.63 22.71 -1.40
N LEU A 84 0.19 22.99 -2.42
CA LEU A 84 1.04 24.19 -2.46
C LEU A 84 0.25 25.48 -2.77
N VAL A 85 -1.01 25.36 -3.22
CA VAL A 85 -1.84 26.50 -3.58
C VAL A 85 -2.45 27.13 -2.34
N SER A 86 -2.07 28.39 -2.06
CA SER A 86 -2.32 29.06 -0.77
C SER A 86 -3.78 29.20 -0.34
N PHE A 87 -4.76 29.09 -1.25
CA PHE A 87 -6.18 29.19 -0.93
C PHE A 87 -6.86 27.83 -0.72
N ILE A 88 -6.16 26.72 -0.94
CA ILE A 88 -6.68 25.37 -0.74
C ILE A 88 -6.38 24.93 0.69
N GLN A 89 -7.41 24.50 1.43
CA GLN A 89 -7.27 24.06 2.82
C GLN A 89 -6.93 22.58 2.95
N GLU A 90 -7.49 21.75 2.06
CA GLU A 90 -7.30 20.30 2.06
C GLU A 90 -7.48 19.76 0.64
N VAL A 91 -6.75 18.70 0.29
CA VAL A 91 -6.83 18.04 -1.01
C VAL A 91 -7.01 16.55 -0.80
N ASN A 92 -7.90 15.93 -1.57
CA ASN A 92 -8.04 14.48 -1.67
C ASN A 92 -8.07 14.11 -3.15
N VAL A 93 -7.24 13.15 -3.56
CA VAL A 93 -7.14 12.72 -4.96
C VAL A 93 -7.42 11.23 -5.07
N TYR A 94 -8.32 10.85 -5.98
CA TYR A 94 -8.66 9.46 -6.26
C TYR A 94 -8.95 9.25 -7.75
N GLY A 95 -8.62 8.07 -8.26
CA GLY A 95 -8.93 7.70 -9.64
C GLY A 95 -10.43 7.45 -9.84
N VAL A 96 -10.97 7.92 -10.96
CA VAL A 96 -12.33 7.62 -11.39
C VAL A 96 -12.32 7.01 -12.79
N ALA A 97 -13.26 6.10 -13.05
CA ALA A 97 -13.46 5.59 -14.40
C ALA A 97 -13.98 6.72 -15.29
N VAL A 98 -13.24 7.03 -16.37
CA VAL A 98 -13.67 8.01 -17.37
C VAL A 98 -14.43 7.27 -18.47
N PRO A 99 -15.70 7.60 -18.75
CA PRO A 99 -16.42 7.01 -19.87
C PRO A 99 -15.74 7.35 -21.20
N GLY A 100 -15.45 6.33 -22.02
CA GLY A 100 -14.79 6.48 -23.32
C GLY A 100 -14.34 5.17 -23.91
#